data_AF-A0A5I3IBW5-F1
#
_entry.id   AF-A0A5I3IBW5-F1
#
_cell.length_a   1.000
_cell.length_b   1.000
_cell.length_c   1.000
_cell.angle_alpha   90.00
_cell.angle_beta   90.00
_cell.angle_gamma   90.00
#
_symmetry.space_group_name_H-M   'P 1'
#
loop_
_entity.id
_entity.type
_entity.pdbx_description
1 polymer ?
#
loop_
_entity_poly.entity_id
_entity_poly.type
_entity_poly.pdbx_seq_one_letter_code
_entity_poly.pdbx_strand_id
1 'polypeptide(L)'
;MHELPLVFFTVFTQSAVGAFILLLIGGAMGLVAPRRKAIGLFSVMCLFGLGVIVGTFHVGQPLRALNMLLRVGHSPMSNEIVLSAAFAALGGLGALGLLLNRATPLCNALVWLAAIVGVVFLYAVPQIYQLPTVATWRSSYTTAMMILTPLIGGGALAALFGVRRLGLLVSVLAILVSFCLRPGYMATLMSADSALTAAQHSWFTAQAILLAAGVVGVVACARLKSSAAVLAMTAVVVIAAELAGRIAFYNLWTLPM
;
A
#
# COMPACT_ATOMS: atom_id res chain seq x y z
N MET A 1 14.80 2.12 -16.12
CA MET A 1 13.82 1.94 -15.02
C MET A 1 14.54 1.61 -13.70
N HIS A 2 15.30 2.57 -13.15
CA HIS A 2 16.06 2.35 -11.90
C HIS A 2 15.18 2.35 -10.64
N GLU A 3 13.98 2.94 -10.72
CA GLU A 3 13.03 3.10 -9.60
C GLU A 3 12.01 1.96 -9.48
N LEU A 4 12.03 0.96 -10.38
CA LEU A 4 11.07 -0.15 -10.36
C LEU A 4 11.00 -0.88 -9.00
N PRO A 5 12.11 -1.08 -8.26
CA PRO A 5 12.01 -1.72 -6.96
C PRO A 5 11.21 -0.90 -5.92
N LEU A 6 11.26 0.44 -6.00
CA LEU A 6 10.49 1.34 -5.13
C LEU A 6 8.98 1.33 -5.45
N VAL A 7 8.62 1.13 -6.72
CA VAL A 7 7.22 0.92 -7.16
C VAL A 7 6.62 -0.27 -6.39
N PHE A 8 7.30 -1.42 -6.43
CA PHE A 8 6.84 -2.63 -5.75
C PHE A 8 6.87 -2.47 -4.24
N PHE A 9 7.95 -1.90 -3.70
CA PHE A 9 8.09 -1.63 -2.27
C PHE A 9 6.89 -0.87 -1.73
N THR A 10 6.57 0.30 -2.29
CA THR A 10 5.49 1.15 -1.78
C THR A 10 4.13 0.52 -1.95
N VAL A 11 3.80 -0.02 -3.14
CA VAL A 11 2.47 -0.60 -3.38
C VAL A 11 2.23 -1.83 -2.53
N PHE A 12 3.20 -2.75 -2.43
CA PHE A 12 3.04 -3.99 -1.67
C PHE A 12 2.99 -3.74 -0.16
N THR A 13 3.89 -2.91 0.37
CA THR A 13 3.93 -2.62 1.81
C THR A 13 2.68 -1.85 2.25
N GLN A 14 2.27 -0.82 1.51
CA GLN A 14 1.07 -0.04 1.84
C GLN A 14 -0.20 -0.89 1.74
N SER A 15 -0.36 -1.67 0.66
CA SER A 15 -1.52 -2.56 0.50
C SER A 15 -1.56 -3.64 1.57
N ALA A 16 -0.41 -4.23 1.93
CA ALA A 16 -0.31 -5.23 2.99
C ALA A 16 -0.70 -4.66 4.35
N VAL A 17 -0.21 -3.46 4.71
CA VAL A 17 -0.56 -2.79 5.98
C VAL A 17 -2.06 -2.48 6.04
N GLY A 18 -2.64 -1.95 4.96
CA GLY A 18 -4.07 -1.69 4.87
C GLY A 18 -4.92 -2.96 5.03
N ALA A 19 -4.52 -4.05 4.36
CA ALA A 19 -5.17 -5.34 4.49
C ALA A 19 -5.06 -5.91 5.91
N PHE A 20 -3.88 -5.80 6.52
CA PHE A 20 -3.59 -6.26 7.88
C PHE A 20 -4.51 -5.58 8.89
N ILE A 21 -4.65 -4.25 8.82
CA ILE A 21 -5.53 -3.47 9.71
C ILE A 21 -7.00 -3.89 9.51
N LEU A 22 -7.47 -3.98 8.27
CA LEU A 22 -8.85 -4.38 7.98
C LEU A 22 -9.16 -5.82 8.41
N LEU A 23 -8.19 -6.73 8.34
CA LEU A 23 -8.31 -8.10 8.85
C LEU A 23 -8.44 -8.15 10.38
N LEU A 24 -7.72 -7.29 11.10
CA LEU A 24 -7.87 -7.17 12.56
C LEU A 24 -9.22 -6.60 12.94
N ILE A 25 -9.64 -5.50 12.30
CA ILE A 25 -10.95 -4.88 12.52
C ILE A 25 -12.07 -5.88 12.21
N GLY A 26 -12.02 -6.51 11.03
CA GLY A 26 -13.02 -7.52 10.65
C GLY A 26 -13.02 -8.72 11.58
N GLY A 27 -11.87 -9.12 12.11
CA GLY A 27 -11.75 -10.14 13.14
C GLY A 27 -12.42 -9.75 14.45
N ALA A 28 -12.20 -8.52 14.93
CA ALA A 28 -12.81 -8.01 16.16
C ALA A 28 -14.33 -7.84 16.02
N MET A 29 -14.81 -7.51 14.83
CA MET A 29 -16.23 -7.41 14.50
C MET A 29 -16.92 -8.77 14.23
N GLY A 30 -16.17 -9.88 14.30
CA GLY A 30 -16.71 -11.22 14.00
C GLY A 30 -17.05 -11.46 12.51
N LEU A 31 -16.53 -10.63 11.59
CA LEU A 31 -16.79 -10.73 10.15
C LEU A 31 -15.99 -11.85 9.45
N VAL A 32 -14.98 -12.40 10.14
CA VAL A 32 -14.10 -13.45 9.60
C VAL A 32 -13.74 -14.46 10.68
N ALA A 33 -13.76 -15.74 10.32
CA ALA A 33 -13.38 -16.82 11.24
C ALA A 33 -11.92 -16.69 11.71
N PRO A 34 -11.58 -17.02 12.98
CA PRO A 34 -10.25 -16.83 13.54
C PRO A 34 -9.13 -17.46 12.69
N ARG A 35 -9.34 -18.70 12.20
CA ARG A 35 -8.36 -19.39 11.35
C ARG A 35 -8.11 -18.67 10.04
N ARG A 36 -9.18 -18.19 9.40
CA ARG A 36 -9.10 -17.47 8.12
C ARG A 36 -8.44 -16.10 8.30
N LYS A 37 -8.71 -15.41 9.41
CA LYS A 37 -8.02 -14.19 9.82
C LYS A 37 -6.51 -14.42 9.96
N ALA A 38 -6.10 -15.47 10.69
CA ALA A 38 -4.70 -15.77 10.91
C ALA A 38 -3.95 -16.08 9.59
N ILE A 39 -4.58 -16.84 8.69
CA ILE A 39 -4.06 -17.08 7.34
C ILE A 39 -3.91 -15.75 6.59
N GLY A 40 -4.94 -14.91 6.58
CA GLY A 40 -4.91 -13.61 5.93
C GLY A 40 -3.80 -12.71 6.45
N LEU A 41 -3.67 -12.57 7.76
CA LEU A 41 -2.62 -11.76 8.40
C LEU A 41 -1.22 -12.25 7.98
N PHE A 42 -0.97 -13.56 8.04
CA PHE A 42 0.32 -14.11 7.64
C PHE A 42 0.59 -13.92 6.13
N SER A 43 -0.40 -14.16 5.27
CA SER A 43 -0.27 -13.97 3.83
C SER A 43 0.04 -12.52 3.45
N VAL A 44 -0.59 -11.53 4.10
CA VAL A 44 -0.28 -10.12 3.83
C VAL A 44 1.08 -9.72 4.41
N MET A 45 1.53 -10.32 5.51
CA MET A 45 2.90 -10.14 5.99
C MET A 45 3.95 -10.71 5.01
N CYS A 46 3.66 -11.83 4.34
CA CYS A 46 4.53 -12.32 3.27
C CYS A 46 4.60 -11.34 2.10
N LEU A 47 3.47 -10.73 1.71
CA LEU A 47 3.44 -9.69 0.68
C LEU A 47 4.23 -8.45 1.11
N PHE A 48 4.10 -8.03 2.38
CA PHE A 48 4.89 -6.94 2.96
C PHE A 48 6.38 -7.24 2.87
N GLY A 49 6.80 -8.43 3.34
CA GLY A 49 8.20 -8.87 3.29
C GLY A 49 8.76 -8.92 1.87
N LEU A 50 7.96 -9.38 0.90
CA LEU A 50 8.34 -9.34 -0.51
C LEU A 50 8.56 -7.90 -0.99
N GLY A 51 7.67 -6.96 -0.63
CA GLY A 51 7.83 -5.55 -0.92
C GLY A 51 9.14 -4.99 -0.36
N VAL A 52 9.45 -5.27 0.90
CA VAL A 52 10.71 -4.86 1.56
C VAL A 52 11.93 -5.44 0.84
N ILE A 53 11.95 -6.75 0.57
CA ILE A 53 13.05 -7.42 -0.12
C ILE A 53 13.28 -6.77 -1.50
N VAL A 54 12.21 -6.57 -2.28
CA VAL A 54 12.33 -5.93 -3.59
C VAL A 54 12.88 -4.51 -3.44
N GLY A 55 12.39 -3.73 -2.46
CA GLY A 55 12.89 -2.39 -2.18
C GLY A 55 14.40 -2.32 -1.90
N THR A 56 14.98 -3.36 -1.29
CA THR A 56 16.43 -3.40 -1.03
C THR A 56 17.30 -3.39 -2.29
N PHE A 57 16.78 -3.87 -3.44
CA PHE A 57 17.53 -3.86 -4.70
C PHE A 57 17.79 -2.47 -5.26
N HIS A 58 17.12 -1.44 -4.73
CA HIS A 58 17.39 -0.05 -5.08
C HIS A 58 18.51 0.58 -4.24
N VAL A 59 18.89 -0.02 -3.11
CA VAL A 59 19.92 0.52 -2.22
C VAL A 59 21.30 0.10 -2.68
N GLY A 60 22.02 0.99 -3.36
CA GLY A 60 23.37 0.72 -3.87
C GLY A 60 24.45 0.45 -2.81
N GLN A 61 24.21 0.78 -1.53
CA GLN A 61 25.18 0.62 -0.43
C GLN A 61 24.51 0.14 0.88
N PRO A 62 24.18 -1.16 1.00
CA PRO A 62 23.43 -1.70 2.14
C PRO A 62 24.16 -1.53 3.49
N LEU A 63 25.50 -1.57 3.51
CA LEU A 63 26.27 -1.35 4.74
C LEU A 63 26.16 0.09 5.28
N ARG A 64 25.97 1.08 4.39
CA ARG A 64 25.72 2.47 4.80
C ARG A 64 24.28 2.71 5.23
N ALA A 65 23.35 1.82 4.87
CA ALA A 65 21.98 1.90 5.33
C ALA A 65 21.86 1.69 6.84
N LEU A 66 22.78 0.96 7.46
CA LEU A 66 22.87 0.86 8.92
C LEU A 66 23.13 2.21 9.58
N ASN A 67 23.90 3.09 8.94
CA ASN A 67 24.13 4.46 9.44
C ASN A 67 22.86 5.31 9.37
N MET A 68 21.90 4.97 8.48
CA MET A 68 20.60 5.65 8.41
C MET A 68 19.75 5.37 9.65
N LEU A 69 19.97 4.26 10.37
CA LEU A 69 19.31 3.96 11.64
C LEU A 69 19.75 4.90 12.78
N LEU A 70 20.86 5.62 12.62
CA LEU A 70 21.34 6.60 13.61
C LEU A 70 20.66 7.98 13.49
N ARG A 71 19.83 8.19 12.46
CA ARG A 71 19.13 9.47 12.19
C ARG A 71 17.61 9.37 12.31
N VAL A 72 17.13 8.44 13.14
CA VAL A 72 15.70 8.31 13.46
C VAL A 72 15.19 9.61 14.06
N GLY A 73 14.04 10.08 13.58
CA GLY A 73 13.44 11.36 13.95
C GLY A 73 13.88 12.55 13.07
N HIS A 74 15.01 12.44 12.36
CA HIS A 74 15.56 13.56 11.57
C HIS A 74 15.40 13.40 10.05
N SER A 75 15.30 12.16 9.55
CA SER A 75 15.15 11.89 8.10
C SER A 75 13.86 11.10 7.83
N PRO A 76 12.99 11.56 6.90
CA PRO A 76 11.82 10.81 6.47
C PRO A 76 12.15 9.37 6.02
N MET A 77 13.27 9.20 5.31
CA MET A 77 13.72 7.89 4.83
C MET A 77 14.16 6.98 5.98
N SER A 78 14.85 7.52 6.99
CA SER A 78 15.24 6.75 8.19
C SER A 78 14.02 6.30 8.98
N ASN A 79 13.04 7.19 9.16
CA ASN A 79 11.79 6.89 9.85
C ASN A 79 11.03 5.76 9.14
N GLU A 80 10.94 5.81 7.82
CA GLU A 80 10.28 4.80 7.00
C GLU A 80 10.93 3.42 7.15
N ILE A 81 12.27 3.34 7.08
CA ILE A 81 13.02 2.08 7.29
C ILE A 81 12.74 1.49 8.69
N VAL A 82 12.82 2.30 9.75
CA VAL A 82 12.61 1.82 11.12
C VAL A 82 11.17 1.40 11.36
N LEU A 83 10.20 2.18 10.89
CA LEU A 83 8.79 1.84 11.00
C LEU A 83 8.45 0.58 10.21
N SER A 84 9.04 0.40 9.02
CA SER A 84 8.92 -0.81 8.21
C SER A 84 9.47 -2.03 8.93
N ALA A 85 10.67 -1.93 9.51
CA ALA A 85 11.28 -3.01 10.28
C ALA A 85 10.48 -3.36 11.55
N ALA A 86 10.00 -2.34 12.28
CA ALA A 86 9.16 -2.53 13.46
C ALA A 86 7.82 -3.21 13.10
N PHE A 87 7.17 -2.76 12.02
CA PHE A 87 5.96 -3.40 11.50
C PHE A 87 6.21 -4.87 11.10
N ALA A 88 7.30 -5.14 10.38
CA ALA A 88 7.68 -6.48 9.96
C ALA A 88 7.90 -7.42 11.15
N ALA A 89 8.62 -6.96 12.18
CA ALA A 89 8.90 -7.75 13.37
C ALA A 89 7.62 -8.03 14.18
N LEU A 90 6.87 -6.99 14.55
CA LEU A 90 5.67 -7.12 15.36
C LEU A 90 4.55 -7.87 14.63
N GLY A 91 4.28 -7.46 13.38
CA GLY A 91 3.24 -8.05 12.55
C GLY A 91 3.57 -9.47 12.13
N GLY A 92 4.83 -9.76 11.78
CA GLY A 92 5.30 -11.08 11.36
C GLY A 92 5.27 -12.09 12.50
N LEU A 93 5.85 -11.76 13.66
CA LEU A 93 5.83 -12.63 14.84
C LEU A 93 4.41 -12.84 15.37
N GLY A 94 3.62 -11.77 15.45
CA GLY A 94 2.22 -11.84 15.86
C GLY A 94 1.37 -12.69 14.91
N ALA A 95 1.44 -12.46 13.60
CA ALA A 95 0.68 -13.20 12.61
C ALA A 95 1.09 -14.68 12.54
N LEU A 96 2.38 -14.99 12.59
CA LEU A 96 2.88 -16.36 12.62
C LEU A 96 2.43 -17.10 13.89
N GLY A 97 2.53 -16.46 15.05
CA GLY A 97 2.06 -17.06 16.31
C GLY A 97 0.56 -17.36 16.31
N LEU A 98 -0.26 -16.45 15.77
CA LEU A 98 -1.69 -16.68 15.57
C LEU A 98 -1.97 -17.82 14.57
N LEU A 99 -1.19 -17.93 13.50
CA LEU A 99 -1.32 -19.01 12.51
C LEU A 99 -1.00 -20.38 13.12
N LEU A 100 0.04 -20.44 13.96
CA LEU A 100 0.47 -21.64 14.67
C LEU A 100 -0.35 -21.95 15.93
N ASN A 101 -1.31 -21.09 16.28
CA ASN A 101 -2.12 -21.18 17.49
C ASN A 101 -1.26 -21.25 18.78
N ARG A 102 -0.21 -20.42 18.84
CA ARG A 102 0.74 -20.33 19.97
C ARG A 102 0.69 -18.95 20.60
N ALA A 103 0.85 -18.90 21.93
CA ALA A 103 0.95 -17.66 22.71
C ALA A 103 -0.10 -16.59 22.34
N THR A 104 -1.35 -17.04 22.16
CA THR A 104 -2.44 -16.25 21.57
C THR A 104 -2.67 -14.86 22.18
N PRO A 105 -2.60 -14.63 23.51
CA PRO A 105 -2.79 -13.28 24.06
C PRO A 105 -1.63 -12.33 23.69
N LEU A 106 -0.38 -12.80 23.79
CA LEU A 106 0.79 -12.02 23.38
C LEU A 106 0.75 -11.74 21.88
N CYS A 107 0.46 -12.74 21.05
CA CYS A 107 0.38 -12.56 19.61
C CYS A 107 -0.74 -11.60 19.21
N ASN A 108 -1.88 -11.61 19.91
CA ASN A 108 -2.94 -10.61 19.71
C ASN A 108 -2.47 -9.20 20.08
N ALA A 109 -1.73 -9.03 21.19
CA ALA A 109 -1.15 -7.73 21.54
C ALA A 109 -0.15 -7.24 20.48
N LEU A 110 0.72 -8.13 19.99
CA LEU A 110 1.71 -7.84 18.96
C LEU A 110 1.06 -7.37 17.64
N VAL A 111 0.02 -8.04 17.16
CA VAL A 111 -0.64 -7.63 15.90
C VAL A 111 -1.36 -6.29 16.04
N TRP A 112 -1.95 -5.98 17.19
CA TRP A 112 -2.55 -4.66 17.41
C TRP A 112 -1.50 -3.56 17.53
N LEU A 113 -0.38 -3.83 18.19
CA LEU A 113 0.75 -2.89 18.21
C LEU A 113 1.32 -2.69 16.80
N ALA A 114 1.44 -3.75 16.02
CA ALA A 114 1.85 -3.69 14.62
C ALA A 114 0.89 -2.82 13.79
N ALA A 115 -0.43 -2.91 14.03
CA ALA A 115 -1.40 -2.06 13.34
C ALA A 115 -1.18 -0.56 13.63
N ILE A 116 -0.89 -0.21 14.89
CA ILE A 116 -0.56 1.18 15.27
C ILE A 116 0.70 1.65 14.56
N VAL A 117 1.77 0.85 14.60
CA VAL A 117 3.03 1.14 13.89
C VAL A 117 2.79 1.26 12.39
N GLY A 118 1.93 0.41 11.82
CA GLY A 118 1.54 0.42 10.42
C GLY A 118 0.87 1.72 10.00
N VAL A 119 -0.01 2.30 10.83
CA VAL A 119 -0.61 3.61 10.56
C VAL A 119 0.46 4.70 10.51
N VAL A 120 1.41 4.70 11.45
CA VAL A 120 2.52 5.67 11.45
C VAL A 120 3.43 5.47 10.24
N PHE A 121 3.70 4.22 9.85
CA PHE A 121 4.43 3.88 8.62
C PHE A 121 3.75 4.45 7.38
N LEU A 122 2.43 4.25 7.23
CA LEU A 122 1.66 4.78 6.09
C LEU A 122 1.72 6.31 6.00
N TYR A 123 1.80 7.00 7.14
CA TYR A 123 1.99 8.44 7.19
C TYR A 123 3.43 8.86 6.82
N ALA A 124 4.44 8.07 7.20
CA ALA A 124 5.85 8.38 6.96
C ALA A 124 6.24 8.27 5.48
N VAL A 125 5.72 7.29 4.74
CA VAL A 125 6.05 7.05 3.32
C VAL A 125 5.90 8.32 2.45
N PRO A 126 4.76 9.03 2.41
CA PRO A 126 4.62 10.20 1.55
C PRO A 126 5.52 11.37 1.93
N GLN A 127 6.03 11.45 3.16
CA GLN A 127 6.93 12.53 3.59
C GLN A 127 8.26 12.51 2.85
N ILE A 128 8.68 11.34 2.36
CA ILE A 128 9.87 11.18 1.52
C ILE A 128 9.74 11.98 0.22
N TYR A 129 8.50 12.17 -0.26
CA TYR A 129 8.20 12.77 -1.56
C TYR A 129 7.73 14.22 -1.45
N GLN A 130 7.89 14.85 -0.29
CA GLN A 130 7.62 16.29 -0.09
C GLN A 130 8.89 17.16 -0.22
N LEU A 131 9.89 16.66 -0.95
CA LEU A 131 11.19 17.32 -1.11
C LEU A 131 11.04 18.64 -1.89
N PRO A 132 11.66 19.74 -1.43
CA PRO A 132 11.65 21.02 -2.15
C PRO A 132 12.25 20.96 -3.56
N THR A 133 13.12 19.99 -3.82
CA THR A 133 13.89 19.86 -5.05
C THR A 133 13.14 19.21 -6.22
N VAL A 134 12.01 18.54 -5.97
CA VAL A 134 11.22 17.86 -7.01
C VAL A 134 9.79 18.42 -7.00
N ALA A 135 9.54 19.43 -7.84
CA ALA A 135 8.30 20.21 -7.84
C ALA A 135 7.04 19.36 -8.09
N THR A 136 7.15 18.38 -8.98
CA THR A 136 6.08 17.42 -9.35
C THR A 136 5.72 16.44 -8.24
N TRP A 137 6.63 16.16 -7.30
CA TRP A 137 6.33 15.32 -6.13
C TRP A 137 5.74 16.14 -4.98
N ARG A 138 6.20 17.38 -4.83
CA ARG A 138 5.82 18.29 -3.74
C ARG A 138 4.39 18.82 -3.87
N SER A 139 3.42 18.00 -3.51
CA SER A 139 2.01 18.36 -3.50
C SER A 139 1.23 17.58 -2.45
N SER A 140 0.19 18.18 -1.88
CA SER A 140 -0.75 17.47 -0.99
C SER A 140 -1.50 16.36 -1.74
N TYR A 141 -1.69 16.48 -3.05
CA TYR A 141 -2.27 15.42 -3.88
C TYR A 141 -1.41 14.16 -3.91
N THR A 142 -0.07 14.29 -3.94
CA THR A 142 0.84 13.13 -3.86
C THR A 142 0.60 12.34 -2.57
N THR A 143 0.56 13.04 -1.44
CA THR A 143 0.27 12.44 -0.14
C THR A 143 -1.10 11.78 -0.13
N ALA A 144 -2.14 12.46 -0.62
CA ALA A 144 -3.50 11.92 -0.67
C ALA A 144 -3.56 10.64 -1.52
N MET A 145 -2.98 10.65 -2.72
CA MET A 145 -2.94 9.48 -3.60
C MET A 145 -2.16 8.31 -2.99
N MET A 146 -1.07 8.57 -2.27
CA MET A 146 -0.32 7.52 -1.54
C MET A 146 -1.09 6.94 -0.36
N ILE A 147 -1.85 7.76 0.38
CA ILE A 147 -2.67 7.31 1.51
C ILE A 147 -3.92 6.55 1.04
N LEU A 148 -4.38 6.74 -0.20
CA LEU A 148 -5.46 5.92 -0.76
C LEU A 148 -5.02 4.50 -1.09
N THR A 149 -3.76 4.26 -1.45
CA THR A 149 -3.22 2.93 -1.77
C THR A 149 -3.50 1.84 -0.72
N PRO A 150 -3.25 2.04 0.60
CA PRO A 150 -3.59 1.04 1.62
C PRO A 150 -5.10 0.75 1.68
N LEU A 151 -5.97 1.70 1.33
CA LEU A 151 -7.41 1.50 1.29
C LEU A 151 -7.86 0.76 0.02
N ILE A 152 -7.31 1.15 -1.13
CA ILE A 152 -7.59 0.57 -2.44
C ILE A 152 -7.11 -0.89 -2.49
N GLY A 153 -5.79 -1.08 -2.40
CA GLY A 153 -5.17 -2.41 -2.46
C GLY A 153 -5.44 -3.24 -1.22
N GLY A 154 -5.34 -2.63 -0.03
CA GLY A 154 -5.57 -3.33 1.22
C GLY A 154 -7.02 -3.75 1.44
N GLY A 155 -7.99 -2.93 0.99
CA GLY A 155 -9.41 -3.31 0.99
C GLY A 155 -9.68 -4.53 0.10
N ALA A 156 -9.13 -4.55 -1.11
CA ALA A 156 -9.28 -5.68 -2.02
C ALA A 156 -8.66 -6.98 -1.46
N LEU A 157 -7.46 -6.89 -0.87
CA LEU A 157 -6.79 -8.02 -0.21
C LEU A 157 -7.55 -8.49 1.04
N ALA A 158 -8.05 -7.58 1.88
CA ALA A 158 -8.86 -7.95 3.06
C ALA A 158 -10.15 -8.68 2.65
N ALA A 159 -10.77 -8.27 1.55
CA ALA A 159 -11.93 -8.95 0.99
C ALA A 159 -11.61 -10.38 0.53
N LEU A 160 -10.49 -10.57 -0.16
CA LEU A 160 -9.98 -11.90 -0.57
C LEU A 160 -9.82 -12.83 0.66
N PHE A 161 -9.22 -12.32 1.73
CA PHE A 161 -8.96 -13.09 2.94
C PHE A 161 -10.16 -13.24 3.89
N GLY A 162 -11.33 -12.68 3.56
CA GLY A 162 -12.59 -13.03 4.22
C GLY A 162 -13.38 -11.87 4.78
N VAL A 163 -12.80 -10.68 4.90
CA VAL A 163 -13.50 -9.45 5.31
C VAL A 163 -14.19 -8.84 4.08
N ARG A 164 -15.07 -9.63 3.45
CA ARG A 164 -15.57 -9.37 2.08
C ARG A 164 -16.27 -8.02 1.94
N ARG A 165 -17.40 -7.82 2.64
CA ARG A 165 -18.24 -6.62 2.45
C ARG A 165 -17.49 -5.35 2.80
N LEU A 166 -16.86 -5.32 3.98
CA LEU A 166 -16.12 -4.14 4.45
C LEU A 166 -14.89 -3.86 3.58
N GLY A 167 -14.10 -4.88 3.23
CA GLY A 167 -12.91 -4.70 2.37
C GLY A 167 -13.26 -4.19 0.98
N LEU A 168 -14.31 -4.75 0.34
CA LEU A 168 -14.79 -4.30 -0.95
C LEU A 168 -15.33 -2.85 -0.90
N LEU A 169 -16.09 -2.51 0.15
CA LEU A 169 -16.62 -1.17 0.35
C LEU A 169 -15.49 -0.14 0.52
N VAL A 170 -14.51 -0.43 1.38
CA VAL A 170 -13.35 0.45 1.61
C VAL A 170 -12.56 0.65 0.32
N SER A 171 -12.31 -0.42 -0.43
CA SER A 171 -11.60 -0.37 -1.71
C SER A 171 -12.35 0.50 -2.73
N VAL A 172 -13.64 0.27 -2.94
CA VAL A 172 -14.45 1.05 -3.90
C VAL A 172 -14.54 2.51 -3.50
N LEU A 173 -14.81 2.82 -2.24
CA LEU A 173 -14.87 4.22 -1.79
C LEU A 173 -13.53 4.93 -2.01
N ALA A 174 -12.41 4.28 -1.72
CA ALA A 174 -11.09 4.85 -1.96
C ALA A 174 -10.79 5.05 -3.45
N ILE A 175 -11.24 4.13 -4.32
CA ILE A 175 -11.15 4.30 -5.79
C ILE A 175 -11.97 5.51 -6.25
N LEU A 176 -13.20 5.67 -5.76
CA LEU A 176 -14.04 6.82 -6.09
C LEU A 176 -13.40 8.14 -5.65
N VAL A 177 -12.85 8.18 -4.44
CA VAL A 177 -12.09 9.35 -3.95
C VAL A 177 -10.87 9.61 -4.84
N SER A 178 -10.14 8.57 -5.27
CA SER A 178 -9.02 8.73 -6.21
C SER A 178 -9.47 9.37 -7.52
N PHE A 179 -10.62 8.97 -8.08
CA PHE A 179 -11.17 9.60 -9.29
C PHE A 179 -11.59 11.04 -9.06
N CYS A 180 -12.21 11.37 -7.91
CA CYS A 180 -12.57 12.75 -7.57
C CYS A 180 -11.33 13.67 -7.44
N LEU A 181 -10.24 13.17 -6.88
CA LEU A 181 -9.01 13.95 -6.69
C LEU A 181 -8.16 14.05 -7.97
N ARG A 182 -8.39 13.18 -8.95
CA ARG A 182 -7.53 13.06 -10.14
C ARG A 182 -7.45 14.32 -11.00
N PRO A 183 -8.54 15.04 -11.31
CA PRO A 183 -8.45 16.28 -12.10
C PRO A 183 -7.55 17.33 -11.44
N GLY A 184 -7.71 17.54 -10.12
CA GLY A 184 -6.88 18.48 -9.36
C GLY A 184 -5.41 18.06 -9.28
N TYR A 185 -5.17 16.75 -9.13
CA TYR A 185 -3.82 16.20 -9.17
C TYR A 185 -3.15 16.42 -10.54
N MET A 186 -3.85 16.10 -11.63
CA MET A 186 -3.32 16.30 -13.00
C MET A 186 -3.07 17.77 -13.31
N ALA A 187 -3.97 18.67 -12.91
CA ALA A 187 -3.76 20.11 -13.09
C ALA A 187 -2.50 20.60 -12.34
N THR A 188 -2.29 20.12 -11.12
CA THR A 188 -1.10 20.46 -10.33
C THR A 188 0.17 19.94 -11.00
N LEU A 189 0.17 18.70 -11.48
CA LEU A 189 1.30 18.12 -12.20
C LEU A 189 1.61 18.88 -13.50
N MET A 190 0.59 19.19 -14.30
CA MET A 190 0.77 19.95 -15.54
C MET A 190 1.29 21.36 -15.29
N SER A 191 0.92 21.98 -14.17
CA SER A 191 1.47 23.29 -13.77
C SER A 191 2.92 23.23 -13.31
N ALA A 192 3.34 22.10 -12.73
CA ALA A 192 4.71 21.90 -12.26
C ALA A 192 5.66 21.55 -13.41
N ASP A 193 5.27 20.60 -14.26
CA ASP A 193 6.00 20.23 -15.48
C ASP A 193 5.03 19.53 -16.46
N SER A 194 4.59 20.27 -17.49
CA SER A 194 3.65 19.77 -18.48
C SER A 194 4.24 18.69 -19.39
N ALA A 195 5.52 18.80 -19.76
CA ALA A 195 6.18 17.86 -20.66
C ALA A 195 6.40 16.51 -19.98
N LEU A 196 6.91 16.52 -18.74
CA LEU A 196 7.12 15.32 -17.95
C LEU A 196 5.80 14.63 -17.61
N THR A 197 4.77 15.41 -17.27
CA THR A 197 3.43 14.89 -16.98
C THR A 197 2.79 14.25 -18.21
N ALA A 198 2.89 14.89 -19.38
CA ALA A 198 2.37 14.36 -20.64
C ALA A 198 3.04 13.02 -21.01
N ALA A 199 4.34 12.87 -20.76
CA ALA A 199 5.07 11.63 -20.99
C ALA A 199 4.53 10.44 -20.15
N GLN A 200 3.88 10.70 -19.01
CA GLN A 200 3.30 9.67 -18.14
C GLN A 200 1.80 9.41 -18.39
N HIS A 201 1.19 10.06 -19.39
CA HIS A 201 -0.25 9.97 -19.65
C HIS A 201 -0.74 8.53 -19.85
N SER A 202 0.02 7.68 -20.54
CA SER A 202 -0.33 6.27 -20.78
C SER A 202 -0.45 5.48 -19.48
N TRP A 203 0.48 5.67 -18.54
CA TRP A 203 0.45 5.01 -17.22
C TRP A 203 -0.72 5.49 -16.37
N PHE A 204 -1.00 6.80 -16.35
CA PHE A 204 -2.17 7.32 -15.63
C PHE A 204 -3.49 6.83 -16.21
N THR A 205 -3.56 6.71 -17.54
CA THR A 205 -4.74 6.17 -18.24
C THR A 205 -4.91 4.68 -17.94
N ALA A 206 -3.83 3.90 -18.00
CA ALA A 206 -3.84 2.48 -17.65
C ALA A 206 -4.29 2.26 -16.20
N GLN A 207 -3.76 3.05 -15.25
CA GLN A 207 -4.22 3.03 -13.87
C GLN A 207 -5.73 3.29 -13.78
N ALA A 208 -6.23 4.36 -14.43
CA ALA A 208 -7.64 4.71 -14.35
C ALA A 208 -8.56 3.60 -14.90
N ILE A 209 -8.20 3.00 -16.04
CA ILE A 209 -8.93 1.89 -16.63
C ILE A 209 -8.92 0.67 -15.70
N LEU A 210 -7.78 0.31 -15.14
CA LEU A 210 -7.66 -0.83 -14.22
C LEU A 210 -8.44 -0.60 -12.91
N LEU A 211 -8.43 0.60 -12.35
CA LEU A 211 -9.24 0.94 -11.18
C LEU A 211 -10.75 0.86 -11.50
N ALA A 212 -11.18 1.34 -12.67
CA ALA A 212 -12.57 1.21 -13.11
C ALA A 212 -12.97 -0.27 -13.30
N ALA A 213 -12.09 -1.08 -13.90
CA ALA A 213 -12.29 -2.53 -14.01
C ALA A 213 -12.36 -3.20 -12.63
N GLY A 214 -11.55 -2.74 -11.66
CA GLY A 214 -11.61 -3.17 -10.26
C GLY A 214 -12.98 -2.91 -9.65
N VAL A 215 -13.56 -1.71 -9.82
CA VAL A 215 -14.92 -1.38 -9.35
C VAL A 215 -15.96 -2.31 -9.97
N VAL A 216 -15.88 -2.57 -11.28
CA VAL A 216 -16.78 -3.53 -11.95
C VAL A 216 -16.63 -4.92 -11.34
N GLY A 217 -15.40 -5.37 -11.07
CA GLY A 217 -15.12 -6.63 -10.38
C GLY A 217 -15.74 -6.69 -8.98
N VAL A 218 -15.72 -5.59 -8.22
CA VAL A 218 -16.40 -5.49 -6.92
C VAL A 218 -17.92 -5.59 -7.06
N VAL A 219 -18.52 -4.89 -8.03
CA VAL A 219 -19.97 -4.97 -8.29
C VAL A 219 -20.38 -6.39 -8.68
N ALA A 220 -19.60 -7.04 -9.54
CA ALA A 220 -19.79 -8.45 -9.88
C ALA A 220 -19.69 -9.33 -8.62
N CYS A 221 -18.74 -9.06 -7.73
CA CYS A 221 -18.60 -9.77 -6.45
C CYS A 221 -19.75 -9.56 -5.46
N ALA A 222 -20.40 -8.40 -5.49
CA ALA A 222 -21.53 -8.10 -4.64
C ALA A 222 -22.83 -8.74 -5.15
N ARG A 223 -23.00 -8.85 -6.48
CA ARG A 223 -24.22 -9.39 -7.11
C ARG A 223 -24.20 -10.90 -7.30
N LEU A 224 -23.03 -11.48 -7.54
CA LEU A 224 -22.86 -12.91 -7.75
C LEU A 224 -22.42 -13.58 -6.45
N LYS A 225 -22.78 -14.86 -6.26
CA LYS A 225 -22.24 -15.68 -5.18
C LYS A 225 -20.76 -15.95 -5.49
N SER A 226 -19.91 -14.97 -5.24
CA SER A 226 -18.57 -14.93 -5.81
C SER A 226 -17.63 -15.95 -5.20
N SER A 227 -16.92 -16.65 -6.09
CA SER A 227 -15.86 -17.58 -5.75
C SER A 227 -14.61 -16.83 -5.27
N ALA A 228 -13.71 -17.55 -4.60
CA ALA A 228 -12.42 -17.00 -4.21
C ALA A 228 -11.60 -16.52 -5.42
N ALA A 229 -11.78 -17.14 -6.59
CA ALA A 229 -11.09 -16.77 -7.82
C ALA A 229 -11.46 -15.36 -8.30
N VAL A 230 -12.75 -14.96 -8.24
CA VAL A 230 -13.18 -13.62 -8.67
C VAL A 230 -12.61 -12.55 -7.74
N LEU A 231 -12.60 -12.81 -6.43
CA LEU A 231 -11.97 -11.91 -5.45
C LEU A 231 -10.46 -11.79 -5.67
N ALA A 232 -9.79 -12.89 -5.98
CA ALA A 232 -8.36 -12.89 -6.29
C ALA A 232 -8.06 -12.09 -7.55
N MET A 233 -8.82 -12.31 -8.63
CA MET A 233 -8.68 -11.54 -9.87
C MET A 233 -8.94 -10.05 -9.64
N THR A 234 -9.95 -9.70 -8.85
CA THR A 234 -10.24 -8.30 -8.50
C THR A 234 -9.07 -7.68 -7.74
N ALA A 235 -8.51 -8.39 -6.76
CA ALA A 235 -7.34 -7.92 -6.01
C ALA A 235 -6.12 -7.74 -6.92
N VAL A 236 -5.86 -8.69 -7.83
CA VAL A 236 -4.75 -8.59 -8.80
C VAL A 236 -4.92 -7.37 -9.71
N VAL A 237 -6.11 -7.14 -10.26
CA VAL A 237 -6.39 -5.98 -11.12
C VAL A 237 -6.19 -4.67 -10.35
N VAL A 238 -6.68 -4.58 -9.11
CA VAL A 238 -6.52 -3.39 -8.27
C VAL A 238 -5.05 -3.14 -7.92
N ILE A 239 -4.29 -4.17 -7.56
CA ILE A 239 -2.85 -4.03 -7.28
C ILE A 239 -2.09 -3.65 -8.55
N ALA A 240 -2.42 -4.22 -9.70
CA ALA A 240 -1.83 -3.84 -10.98
C ALA A 240 -2.11 -2.36 -11.32
N ALA A 241 -3.30 -1.85 -10.98
CA ALA A 241 -3.63 -0.45 -11.13
C ALA A 241 -2.75 0.44 -10.25
N GLU A 242 -2.58 0.10 -8.98
CA GLU A 242 -1.71 0.83 -8.05
C GLU A 242 -0.25 0.81 -8.52
N LEU A 243 0.24 -0.32 -9.04
CA LEU A 243 1.57 -0.42 -9.66
C LEU A 243 1.70 0.52 -10.86
N ALA A 244 0.73 0.52 -11.78
CA ALA A 244 0.75 1.40 -12.95
C ALA A 244 0.79 2.89 -12.56
N GLY A 245 -0.02 3.29 -11.56
CA GLY A 245 0.00 4.66 -11.03
C GLY A 245 1.31 5.01 -10.35
N ARG A 246 1.91 4.05 -9.65
CA ARG A 246 3.17 4.25 -8.94
C ARG A 246 4.36 4.30 -9.92
N ILE A 247 4.32 3.58 -11.04
CA ILE A 247 5.28 3.75 -12.16
C ILE A 247 5.21 5.17 -12.71
N ALA A 248 3.99 5.67 -13.00
CA ALA A 248 3.82 7.05 -13.46
C ALA A 248 4.46 8.04 -12.46
N PHE A 249 4.16 7.87 -11.17
CA PHE A 249 4.66 8.71 -10.09
C PHE A 249 6.20 8.74 -10.00
N TYR A 250 6.87 7.59 -10.01
CA TYR A 250 8.34 7.53 -9.93
C TYR A 250 9.04 8.01 -11.20
N ASN A 251 8.34 8.17 -12.31
CA ASN A 251 8.87 8.82 -13.51
C ASN A 251 8.69 10.35 -13.49
N LEU A 252 8.00 10.91 -12.49
CA LEU A 252 7.80 12.36 -12.35
C LEU A 252 8.96 13.04 -11.62
N TRP A 253 10.20 12.63 -11.82
CA TRP A 253 11.34 13.39 -11.30
C TRP A 253 12.28 13.77 -12.43
N THR A 254 12.73 15.02 -12.35
CA THR A 254 13.84 15.57 -13.12
C THR A 254 14.65 16.40 -12.13
N LEU A 255 15.98 16.39 -12.27
CA LEU A 255 16.79 17.39 -11.58
C LEU A 255 16.65 18.70 -12.37
N PRO A 256 16.40 19.84 -11.71
CA PRO A 256 16.51 21.13 -12.39
C PRO A 256 17.93 21.23 -12.96
N MET A 257 18.02 21.45 -14.27
CA MET A 257 19.27 21.82 -14.93
C MET A 257 19.66 23.25 -14.59
#